data_AF-A0A4Y3TLB0-F1
#
_entry.id   AF-A0A4Y3TLB0-F1
#
_cell.length_a   1.000
_cell.length_b   1.000
_cell.length_c   1.000
_cell.angle_alpha   90.00
_cell.angle_beta   90.00
_cell.angle_gamma   90.00
#
_symmetry.space_group_name_H-M   'P 1'
#
loop_
_entity.id
_entity.type
_entity.pdbx_description
1 polymer ?
#
loop_
_entity_poly.entity_id
_entity_poly.type
_entity_poly.pdbx_seq_one_letter_code
_entity_poly.pdbx_strand_id
1 'polypeptide(L)' 'MAEENWTEESPEDAEADARADQIFQQTGIAEPAEPKGSFLLTVVLPVLIAGVLLIAGLWTFSSWLGI' A
#
# COMPACT_ATOMS: atom_id res chain seq x y z
N MET A 1 -9.50 1.66 -43.18
CA MET A 1 -9.32 1.32 -41.75
C MET A 1 -9.95 -0.04 -41.63
N ALA A 2 -9.14 -1.09 -41.57
CA ALA A 2 -9.68 -2.45 -41.52
C ALA A 2 -10.48 -2.55 -40.21
N GLU A 3 -11.77 -2.89 -40.30
CA GLU A 3 -12.54 -3.29 -39.12
C GLU A 3 -11.95 -4.61 -38.62
N GLU A 4 -10.91 -4.53 -37.79
CA GLU A 4 -10.35 -5.68 -37.10
C GLU A 4 -11.43 -6.25 -36.18
N ASN A 5 -11.97 -7.40 -36.57
CA ASN A 5 -13.00 -8.13 -35.84
C ASN A 5 -12.38 -8.71 -34.57
N TRP A 6 -12.22 -7.88 -33.54
CA TRP A 6 -11.69 -8.23 -32.22
C TRP A 6 -12.52 -9.30 -31.47
N THR A 7 -13.65 -9.73 -32.03
CA THR A 7 -14.49 -10.83 -31.50
C THR A 7 -14.26 -12.17 -32.17
N GLU A 8 -13.46 -12.24 -33.23
CA GLU A 8 -13.08 -13.51 -33.88
C GLU A 8 -11.77 -14.00 -33.25
N GLU A 9 -11.86 -15.05 -32.43
CA GLU A 9 -10.71 -15.63 -31.75
C GLU A 9 -9.80 -16.32 -32.77
N SER A 10 -8.69 -15.66 -33.11
CA SER A 10 -7.70 -16.18 -34.03
C SER A 10 -6.92 -17.31 -33.33
N PRO A 11 -6.56 -18.41 -34.01
CA PRO A 11 -5.89 -19.55 -33.37
C PRO A 11 -4.55 -19.17 -32.71
N GLU A 12 -3.86 -18.14 -33.21
CA GLU A 12 -2.68 -17.56 -32.55
C GLU A 12 -2.96 -16.90 -31.19
N ASP A 13 -4.15 -16.32 -30.99
CA ASP A 13 -4.54 -15.66 -29.74
C ASP A 13 -4.86 -16.68 -28.64
N ALA A 14 -5.48 -17.81 -29.02
CA ALA A 14 -5.72 -18.93 -28.10
C ALA A 14 -4.40 -19.54 -27.57
N GLU A 15 -3.36 -19.61 -28.41
CA GLU A 15 -2.02 -20.02 -27.97
C GLU A 15 -1.35 -18.98 -27.06
N ALA A 16 -1.59 -17.69 -27.30
CA ALA A 16 -1.06 -16.61 -26.48
C ALA A 16 -1.70 -16.59 -25.09
N ASP A 17 -3.02 -16.77 -24.99
CA ASP A 17 -3.75 -16.89 -23.72
C ASP A 17 -3.30 -18.13 -22.93
N ALA A 18 -3.15 -19.28 -23.60
CA ALA A 18 -2.64 -20.49 -22.95
C ALA A 18 -1.22 -20.32 -22.38
N ARG A 19 -0.38 -19.51 -23.03
CA ARG A 19 0.95 -19.14 -22.51
C ARG A 19 0.86 -18.14 -21.37
N ALA A 20 -0.03 -17.15 -21.44
CA ALA A 20 -0.25 -16.21 -20.36
C ALA A 20 -0.73 -16.92 -19.08
N ASP A 21 -1.66 -17.87 -19.21
CA ASP A 21 -2.14 -18.71 -18.11
C ASP A 21 -1.02 -19.55 -17.51
N GLN A 22 -0.15 -20.15 -18.33
CA GLN A 22 1.02 -20.88 -17.83
C GLN A 22 1.98 -19.96 -17.07
N ILE A 23 2.22 -18.75 -17.58
CA ILE A 23 3.06 -17.76 -16.91
C ILE A 23 2.42 -17.35 -15.58
N PHE A 24 1.11 -17.07 -15.54
CA PHE A 24 0.40 -16.71 -14.31
C PHE A 24 0.42 -17.85 -13.27
N GLN A 25 0.25 -19.10 -13.70
CA GLN A 25 0.35 -20.26 -12.80
C GLN A 25 1.78 -20.48 -12.28
N GLN A 26 2.80 -20.23 -13.12
CA GLN A 26 4.21 -20.39 -12.75
C GLN A 26 4.73 -19.24 -11.89
N THR A 27 4.32 -18.00 -12.19
CA THR A 27 4.81 -16.80 -11.50
C THR A 27 3.99 -16.44 -10.28
N GLY A 28 2.74 -16.92 -10.18
CA GLY A 28 1.85 -16.79 -9.03
C GLY A 28 1.88 -15.40 -8.41
N ILE A 29 0.94 -14.51 -8.79
CA ILE A 29 0.90 -13.17 -8.18
C ILE A 29 0.80 -13.35 -6.66
N ALA A 30 1.87 -12.99 -5.96
CA ALA A 30 1.88 -13.03 -4.51
C ALA A 30 0.81 -12.04 -4.02
N GLU A 31 -0.16 -12.56 -3.27
CA GLU A 31 -1.15 -11.74 -2.57
C GLU A 31 -0.42 -10.63 -1.80
N PRO A 32 -0.78 -9.35 -1.97
CA PRO A 32 -0.14 -8.28 -1.23
C PRO A 32 -0.28 -8.56 0.26
N ALA A 33 0.85 -8.59 0.97
CA ALA A 33 0.85 -8.90 2.39
C ALA A 33 -0.08 -7.93 3.13
N GLU A 34 -1.07 -8.47 3.85
CA GLU A 34 -1.96 -7.65 4.66
C GLU A 34 -1.13 -6.77 5.61
N PRO A 35 -1.43 -5.46 5.71
CA PRO A 35 -0.70 -4.57 6.59
C PRO A 35 -0.90 -5.03 8.04
N LYS A 36 0.15 -5.63 8.62
CA LYS A 36 0.16 -6.19 9.98
C LYS A 36 0.14 -5.13 11.09
N GLY A 37 0.09 -3.86 10.74
CA GLY A 37 0.20 -2.74 11.68
C GLY A 37 -1.16 -2.29 12.19
N SER A 38 -1.37 -2.34 13.50
CA SER A 38 -2.53 -1.71 14.13
C SER A 38 -2.44 -0.19 13.99
N PHE A 39 -3.49 0.44 13.44
CA PHE A 39 -3.62 1.90 13.31
C PHE A 39 -3.34 2.64 14.63
N LEU A 40 -3.74 2.03 15.76
CA LEU A 40 -3.48 2.58 17.10
C LEU A 40 -1.99 2.73 17.39
N LEU A 41 -1.18 1.74 16.99
CA LEU A 41 0.26 1.76 17.25
C LEU A 41 1.03 2.60 16.23
N THR A 42 0.58 2.62 14.97
CA THR A 42 1.30 3.31 13.89
C THR A 42 0.97 4.79 13.80
N VAL A 43 -0.23 5.21 14.24
CA VAL A 43 -0.70 6.60 14.12
C VAL A 43 -1.01 7.20 15.47
N VAL A 44 -1.87 6.57 16.27
CA VAL A 44 -2.36 7.19 17.51
C VAL A 44 -1.25 7.31 18.55
N LEU A 45 -0.47 6.25 18.75
CA LEU A 45 0.63 6.23 19.72
C LEU A 45 1.69 7.31 19.48
N PRO A 46 2.28 7.47 18.27
CA PRO A 46 3.27 8.52 18.04
C PRO A 46 2.68 9.93 18.16
N VAL A 47 1.43 10.15 17.78
CA VAL A 47 0.74 11.45 17.97
C VAL A 47 0.59 11.79 19.44
N LEU A 48 0.20 10.82 20.28
CA LEU A 48 0.11 11.01 21.72
C LEU A 48 1.47 11.30 22.35
N ILE A 49 2.52 10.58 21.94
CA ILE A 49 3.90 10.82 22.41
C ILE A 49 4.33 12.24 22.05
N ALA A 50 4.14 12.66 20.80
CA ALA A 50 4.47 14.01 20.36
C ALA A 50 3.69 15.07 21.17
N GLY A 51 2.41 14.87 21.41
CA GLY A 51 1.58 15.77 22.23
C GLY A 51 2.11 15.92 23.65
N VAL A 52 2.45 14.81 24.32
CA VAL A 52 3.04 14.83 25.67
C VAL A 52 4.38 15.56 25.68
N LEU A 53 5.24 15.30 24.69
CA LEU A 53 6.54 15.98 24.58
C LEU A 53 6.41 17.48 24.39
N LEU A 54 5.43 17.93 23.59
CA LEU A 54 5.17 19.36 23.39
C LEU A 54 4.70 20.04 24.68
N ILE A 55 3.80 19.39 25.44
CA ILE A 55 3.34 19.92 26.73
C ILE A 55 4.50 19.98 27.72
N ALA A 56 5.30 18.92 27.81
CA ALA A 56 6.46 18.89 28.68
C ALA A 56 7.49 19.96 28.30
N GLY A 57 7.78 20.12 27.00
CA GLY A 57 8.66 21.15 26.49
C GLY A 57 8.16 22.57 26.75
N LEU A 58 6.85 22.80 26.60
CA LEU A 58 6.25 24.08 26.94
C LEU A 58 6.36 24.37 28.44
N TRP A 59 6.13 23.36 29.29
CA TRP A 59 6.20 23.51 30.74
C TRP A 59 7.63 23.83 31.21
N THR A 60 8.63 23.12 30.69
CA THR A 60 10.04 23.38 31.02
C THR A 60 10.47 24.76 30.52
N PHE A 61 10.03 25.15 29.32
CA PHE A 61 10.30 26.46 28.75
C PHE A 61 9.65 27.60 29.55
N SER A 62 8.37 27.46 29.94
CA SER A 62 7.67 28.43 30.80
C SER A 62 8.36 28.57 32.15
N SER A 63 8.70 27.43 32.78
CA SER A 63 9.42 27.41 34.05
C SER A 63 10.78 28.12 33.95
N TRP A 64 11.49 27.96 32.84
CA TRP A 64 12.77 28.64 32.59
C TRP A 64 12.60 30.14 32.38
N LEU A 65 11.52 30.57 31.73
CA LEU A 65 11.16 31.98 31.56
C LEU A 65 10.61 32.63 32.84
N GLY A 66 10.34 31.86 33.89
CA GLY A 66 9.81 32.38 35.16
C GLY A 66 8.34 32.80 35.10
N ILE A 67 7.58 32.24 34.15
CA ILE A 67 6.12 32.41 33.97
C ILE A 67 5.37 31.14 34.33
#